data_AF-A0A2P4X1G6-F1
#
_entry.id   AF-A0A2P4X1G6-F1
#
_cell.length_a   1.000
_cell.length_b   1.000
_cell.length_c   1.000
_cell.angle_alpha   90.00
_cell.angle_beta   90.00
_cell.angle_gamma   90.00
#
_symmetry.space_group_name_H-M   'P 1'
#
loop_
_entity.id
_entity.type
_entity.pdbx_description
1 polymer ?
#
loop_
_entity_poly.entity_id
_entity_poly.type
_entity_poly.pdbx_seq_one_letter_code
_entity_poly.pdbx_strand_id
1 'polypeptide(L)'
;MNIPQSVINLPPVKDMESQSPLLAVIVRVAERREQWLTEQGVSVESATLEYVKEQQVTSVTEERLKAVWHESEQEAVEEIVALINQGIDVKSQDGEGKTALHYAAYYGKTEVVSLLLQHDADIGATANDGSTVLQCATYLGRMELFSLLLQHGADVGALDNVGKTTLHYAARYGNTEVVSLLLQHGADIDATANDGATALYFAVIFGHTEVVSLLLEHDADVAAAANDGSTVLHYAAVQGRTEIVTLLLQHDADVAAAEEGGKTALHQAAWYGKTEVVSLLLQHDADVAALDNDGKTALHYAAGNGNTEMVSFLLERGANVADSGNDGITALHYAAAKGKTEVVSLLLQHGADVAASDNDVYHVAHAVFFSRRALYLVCIDLQAYDKMLKDADAEENSKKSIMEPERIKQRFFEEHILHWMVLILFRQPDAQFKLIGTK
;
A
#
# COMPACT_ATOMS: atom_id res chain seq x y z
N MET A 1 -5.46 1.89 -5.70
CA MET A 1 -6.19 1.86 -6.99
C MET A 1 -7.66 1.58 -6.71
N ASN A 2 -8.54 2.31 -7.41
CA ASN A 2 -10.01 2.29 -7.38
C ASN A 2 -10.73 3.03 -6.23
N ILE A 3 -11.22 4.22 -6.58
CA ILE A 3 -12.44 4.82 -6.05
C ILE A 3 -13.55 3.75 -6.16
N PRO A 4 -14.43 3.57 -5.14
CA PRO A 4 -15.56 2.67 -5.29
C PRO A 4 -16.36 3.09 -6.53
N GLN A 5 -16.52 2.20 -7.51
CA GLN A 5 -17.28 2.51 -8.74
C GLN A 5 -18.73 2.94 -8.45
N SER A 6 -19.26 2.64 -7.26
CA SER A 6 -20.57 3.11 -6.79
C SER A 6 -20.63 4.64 -6.58
N VAL A 7 -19.50 5.31 -6.40
CA VAL A 7 -19.42 6.78 -6.34
C VAL A 7 -19.32 7.40 -7.74
N ILE A 8 -18.86 6.63 -8.74
CA ILE A 8 -18.54 7.12 -10.10
C ILE A 8 -19.65 6.86 -11.12
N ASN A 9 -20.44 5.78 -10.97
CA ASN A 9 -21.46 5.43 -11.97
C ASN A 9 -22.73 6.27 -11.83
N LEU A 10 -22.71 7.48 -12.39
CA LEU A 10 -23.89 8.29 -12.59
C LEU A 10 -24.71 7.75 -13.77
N PRO A 11 -26.05 7.64 -13.65
CA PRO A 11 -26.89 7.35 -14.81
C PRO A 11 -26.74 8.44 -15.89
N PRO A 12 -27.02 8.15 -17.17
CA PRO A 12 -27.02 9.19 -18.22
C PRO A 12 -28.03 10.30 -17.90
N VAL A 13 -27.69 11.58 -18.14
CA VAL A 13 -28.56 12.75 -17.85
C VAL A 13 -29.98 12.63 -18.41
N LYS A 14 -30.12 11.99 -19.58
CA LYS A 14 -31.43 11.75 -20.21
C LYS A 14 -32.35 10.83 -19.40
N ASP A 15 -31.78 9.89 -18.65
CA ASP A 15 -32.56 8.99 -17.79
C ASP A 15 -32.95 9.73 -16.49
N MET A 16 -32.15 10.70 -16.04
CA MET A 16 -32.40 11.52 -14.85
C MET A 16 -33.49 12.60 -15.05
N GLU A 17 -33.58 13.22 -16.24
CA GLU A 17 -34.62 14.22 -16.56
C GLU A 17 -36.05 13.69 -16.34
N SER A 18 -36.24 12.38 -16.50
CA SER A 18 -37.54 11.72 -16.29
C SER A 18 -37.83 11.37 -14.83
N GLN A 19 -36.80 11.31 -13.98
CA GLN A 19 -36.90 10.86 -12.58
C GLN A 19 -36.87 12.01 -11.58
N SER A 20 -36.05 13.05 -11.82
CA SER A 20 -36.05 14.26 -11.00
C SER A 20 -35.51 15.48 -11.78
N PRO A 21 -36.40 16.45 -12.11
CA PRO A 21 -36.01 17.67 -12.83
C PRO A 21 -34.91 18.49 -12.14
N LEU A 22 -34.91 18.52 -10.79
CA LEU A 22 -33.89 19.22 -10.01
C LEU A 22 -32.50 18.60 -10.20
N LEU A 23 -32.43 17.26 -10.24
CA LEU A 23 -31.18 16.54 -10.44
C LEU A 23 -30.58 16.80 -11.81
N ALA A 24 -31.43 16.78 -12.84
CA ALA A 24 -30.99 17.02 -14.21
C ALA A 24 -30.33 18.39 -14.37
N VAL A 25 -30.85 19.44 -13.74
CA VAL A 25 -30.24 20.78 -13.77
C VAL A 25 -28.85 20.77 -13.14
N ILE A 26 -28.70 20.17 -11.96
CA ILE A 26 -27.44 20.13 -11.20
C ILE A 26 -26.37 19.36 -11.98
N VAL A 27 -26.70 18.16 -12.49
CA VAL A 27 -25.78 17.30 -13.23
C VAL A 27 -25.40 17.95 -14.57
N ARG A 28 -26.36 18.50 -15.31
CA ARG A 28 -26.11 19.17 -16.60
C ARG A 28 -25.13 20.34 -16.47
N VAL A 29 -25.23 21.11 -15.40
CA VAL A 29 -24.31 22.23 -15.12
C VAL A 29 -22.92 21.72 -14.75
N ALA A 30 -22.83 20.59 -14.03
CA ALA A 30 -21.57 19.94 -13.72
C ALA A 30 -20.89 19.34 -14.96
N GLU A 31 -21.61 18.62 -15.82
CA GLU A 31 -21.06 18.03 -17.05
C GLU A 31 -20.58 19.10 -18.03
N ARG A 32 -21.30 20.22 -18.18
CA ARG A 32 -20.83 21.36 -18.99
C ARG A 32 -19.48 21.89 -18.52
N ARG A 33 -19.24 21.91 -17.20
CA ARG A 33 -17.96 22.30 -16.61
C ARG A 33 -16.85 21.32 -17.01
N GLU A 34 -17.08 20.03 -16.85
CA GLU A 34 -16.10 18.99 -17.16
C GLU A 34 -15.77 18.92 -18.66
N GLN A 35 -16.79 19.03 -19.51
CA GLN A 35 -16.63 19.07 -20.96
C GLN A 35 -15.76 20.27 -21.37
N TRP A 36 -16.05 21.46 -20.83
CA TRP A 36 -15.27 22.65 -21.16
C TRP A 36 -13.80 22.55 -20.69
N LEU A 37 -13.56 22.00 -19.49
CA LEU A 37 -12.20 21.77 -18.99
C LEU A 37 -11.42 20.82 -19.91
N THR A 38 -12.09 19.76 -20.36
CA THR A 38 -11.54 18.81 -21.33
C THR A 38 -11.21 19.49 -22.66
N GLU A 39 -12.08 20.36 -23.16
CA GLU A 39 -11.86 21.15 -24.39
C GLU A 39 -10.66 22.11 -24.27
N GLN A 40 -10.34 22.57 -23.06
CA GLN A 40 -9.14 23.37 -22.79
C GLN A 40 -7.88 22.53 -22.49
N GLY A 41 -7.96 21.20 -22.57
CA GLY A 41 -6.83 20.30 -22.29
C GLY A 41 -6.50 20.17 -20.80
N VAL A 42 -7.41 20.56 -19.91
CA VAL A 42 -7.27 20.38 -18.46
C VAL A 42 -7.85 19.02 -18.08
N SER A 43 -7.03 18.16 -17.48
CA SER A 43 -7.50 16.85 -17.00
C SER A 43 -8.53 17.04 -15.87
N VAL A 44 -9.69 16.38 -16.01
CA VAL A 44 -10.82 16.48 -15.07
C VAL A 44 -10.50 15.82 -13.73
N GLU A 45 -9.71 14.74 -13.73
CA GLU A 45 -9.30 14.01 -12.51
C GLU A 45 -8.49 14.89 -11.53
N SER A 46 -7.86 15.96 -12.01
CA SER A 46 -7.05 16.88 -11.22
C SER A 46 -7.75 18.19 -10.83
N ALA A 47 -8.99 18.42 -11.26
CA ALA A 47 -9.59 19.76 -11.25
C ALA A 47 -10.32 20.15 -9.95
N THR A 48 -9.59 20.23 -8.84
CA THR A 48 -9.97 21.18 -7.78
C THR A 48 -9.71 22.60 -8.27
N LEU A 49 -10.45 23.58 -7.76
CA LEU A 49 -10.23 25.01 -8.08
C LEU A 49 -8.81 25.46 -7.68
N GLU A 50 -8.16 24.76 -6.75
CA GLU A 50 -6.76 24.94 -6.36
C GLU A 50 -5.76 24.47 -7.41
N TYR A 51 -5.98 23.32 -8.07
CA TYR A 51 -5.11 22.87 -9.15
C TYR A 51 -5.11 23.83 -10.35
N VAL A 52 -6.26 24.49 -10.62
CA VAL A 52 -6.36 25.55 -11.63
C VAL A 52 -5.60 26.83 -11.22
N LYS A 53 -5.47 27.11 -9.91
CA LYS A 53 -4.63 28.20 -9.40
C LYS A 53 -3.13 27.89 -9.47
N GLU A 54 -2.74 26.62 -9.34
CA GLU A 54 -1.34 26.18 -9.40
C GLU A 54 -0.78 26.13 -10.84
N GLN A 55 -1.63 25.81 -11.81
CA GLN A 55 -1.30 25.95 -13.23
C GLN A 55 -1.30 27.45 -13.58
N GLN A 56 -0.25 27.94 -14.25
CA GLN A 56 -0.08 29.35 -14.65
C GLN A 56 -1.10 29.81 -15.72
N VAL A 57 -2.40 29.71 -15.43
CA VAL A 57 -3.49 30.23 -16.24
C VAL A 57 -3.36 31.75 -16.23
N THR A 58 -3.28 32.38 -17.41
CA THR A 58 -3.16 33.84 -17.51
C THR A 58 -4.36 34.53 -16.84
N SER A 59 -4.15 35.71 -16.22
CA SER A 59 -5.21 36.41 -15.48
C SER A 59 -6.47 36.68 -16.31
N VAL A 60 -6.32 36.92 -17.62
CA VAL A 60 -7.42 37.17 -18.56
C VAL A 60 -8.25 35.90 -18.82
N THR A 61 -7.63 34.73 -18.85
CA THR A 61 -8.36 33.45 -18.91
C THR A 61 -9.07 33.17 -17.60
N GLU A 62 -8.43 33.42 -16.46
CA GLU A 62 -9.00 33.18 -15.12
C GLU A 62 -10.25 34.04 -14.84
N GLU A 63 -10.23 35.32 -15.21
CA GLU A 63 -11.40 36.19 -15.07
C GLU A 63 -12.57 35.78 -15.99
N ARG A 64 -12.27 35.38 -17.23
CA ARG A 64 -13.30 34.88 -18.17
C ARG A 64 -13.87 33.55 -17.71
N LEU A 65 -13.03 32.67 -17.16
CA LEU A 65 -13.44 31.42 -16.50
C LEU A 65 -14.43 31.70 -15.37
N LYS A 66 -14.06 32.58 -14.42
CA LYS A 66 -14.93 32.99 -13.31
C LYS A 66 -16.26 33.57 -13.79
N ALA A 67 -16.25 34.40 -14.83
CA ALA A 67 -17.46 35.02 -15.37
C ALA A 67 -18.42 34.01 -16.01
N VAL A 68 -17.91 33.14 -16.91
CA VAL A 68 -18.73 32.11 -17.56
C VAL A 68 -19.30 31.13 -16.54
N TRP A 69 -18.51 30.78 -15.53
CA TRP A 69 -18.96 29.90 -14.46
C TRP A 69 -20.03 30.54 -13.58
N HIS A 70 -19.82 31.78 -13.14
CA HIS A 70 -20.80 32.52 -12.37
C HIS A 70 -22.12 32.65 -13.14
N GLU A 71 -22.08 32.92 -14.45
CA GLU A 71 -23.28 33.03 -15.29
C GLU A 71 -24.03 31.68 -15.39
N SER A 72 -23.32 30.58 -15.62
CA SER A 72 -23.92 29.23 -15.65
C SER A 72 -24.46 28.75 -14.30
N GLU A 73 -23.84 29.13 -13.18
CA GLU A 73 -24.34 28.81 -11.85
C GLU A 73 -25.56 29.66 -11.51
N GLN A 74 -25.59 30.93 -11.92
CA GLN A 74 -26.79 31.76 -11.80
C GLN A 74 -27.96 31.21 -12.61
N GLU A 75 -27.74 30.79 -13.85
CA GLU A 75 -28.77 30.14 -14.68
C GLU A 75 -29.33 28.88 -13.98
N ALA A 76 -28.44 28.06 -13.39
CA ALA A 76 -28.84 26.88 -12.62
C ALA A 76 -29.71 27.23 -11.41
N VAL A 77 -29.31 28.25 -10.64
CA VAL A 77 -30.06 28.74 -9.48
C VAL A 77 -31.44 29.24 -9.88
N GLU A 78 -31.54 30.04 -10.96
CA GLU A 78 -32.82 30.54 -11.46
C GLU A 78 -33.75 29.41 -11.91
N GLU A 79 -33.23 28.41 -12.61
CA GLU A 79 -34.01 27.24 -13.05
C GLU A 79 -34.46 26.38 -11.86
N ILE A 80 -33.59 26.15 -10.89
CA ILE A 80 -33.95 25.42 -9.65
C ILE A 80 -35.06 26.17 -8.90
N VAL A 81 -34.95 27.49 -8.73
CA VAL A 81 -35.99 28.32 -8.11
C VAL A 81 -37.31 28.19 -8.88
N ALA A 82 -37.27 28.22 -10.21
CA ALA A 82 -38.46 28.08 -11.04
C ALA A 82 -39.13 26.70 -10.86
N LEU A 83 -38.34 25.62 -10.79
CA LEU A 83 -38.82 24.26 -10.54
C LEU A 83 -39.45 24.10 -9.15
N ILE A 84 -38.80 24.65 -8.11
CA ILE A 84 -39.33 24.64 -6.74
C ILE A 84 -40.67 25.40 -6.69
N ASN A 85 -40.76 26.55 -7.34
CA ASN A 85 -42.01 27.34 -7.42
C ASN A 85 -43.13 26.65 -8.22
N GLN A 86 -42.79 25.71 -9.10
CA GLN A 86 -43.75 24.85 -9.80
C GLN A 86 -44.24 23.68 -8.94
N GLY A 87 -43.73 23.54 -7.71
CA GLY A 87 -44.11 22.49 -6.76
C GLY A 87 -43.32 21.21 -6.90
N ILE A 88 -42.14 21.24 -7.53
CA ILE A 88 -41.22 20.09 -7.53
C ILE A 88 -40.69 19.87 -6.11
N ASP A 89 -40.77 18.63 -5.64
CA ASP A 89 -40.31 18.24 -4.30
C ASP A 89 -38.78 18.22 -4.21
N VAL A 90 -38.25 19.10 -3.36
CA VAL A 90 -36.81 19.24 -3.05
C VAL A 90 -36.26 17.98 -2.38
N LYS A 91 -37.10 17.19 -1.72
CA LYS A 91 -36.73 15.95 -1.02
C LYS A 91 -36.81 14.70 -1.89
N SER A 92 -37.17 14.85 -3.17
CA SER A 92 -37.22 13.72 -4.09
C SER A 92 -35.87 13.02 -4.21
N GLN A 93 -35.92 11.69 -4.24
CA GLN A 93 -34.77 10.82 -4.42
C GLN A 93 -34.81 10.18 -5.81
N ASP A 94 -33.65 9.95 -6.41
CA ASP A 94 -33.52 9.12 -7.60
C ASP A 94 -33.53 7.62 -7.28
N GLY A 95 -33.30 6.79 -8.31
CA GLY A 95 -33.18 5.33 -8.15
C GLY A 95 -32.03 4.87 -7.23
N GLU A 96 -31.07 5.73 -6.92
CA GLU A 96 -29.97 5.47 -5.98
C GLU A 96 -30.22 6.05 -4.58
N GLY A 97 -31.41 6.62 -4.33
CA GLY A 97 -31.73 7.25 -3.05
C GLY A 97 -31.10 8.64 -2.87
N LYS A 98 -30.44 9.19 -3.89
CA LYS A 98 -29.76 10.49 -3.81
C LYS A 98 -30.74 11.62 -4.08
N THR A 99 -30.69 12.65 -3.24
CA THR A 99 -31.47 13.89 -3.40
C THR A 99 -30.67 14.95 -4.15
N ALA A 100 -31.34 16.03 -4.60
CA ALA A 100 -30.66 17.19 -5.20
C ALA A 100 -29.55 17.76 -4.31
N LEU A 101 -29.73 17.67 -3.00
CA LEU A 101 -28.74 18.13 -2.03
C LEU A 101 -27.46 17.27 -2.05
N HIS A 102 -27.57 15.94 -2.25
CA HIS A 102 -26.40 15.06 -2.40
C HIS A 102 -25.57 15.44 -3.62
N TYR A 103 -26.21 15.65 -4.78
CA TYR A 103 -25.54 16.04 -6.01
C TYR A 103 -24.91 17.43 -5.91
N ALA A 104 -25.64 18.40 -5.36
CA ALA A 104 -25.11 19.75 -5.15
C ALA A 104 -23.88 19.74 -4.23
N ALA A 105 -23.89 18.91 -3.18
CA ALA A 105 -22.74 18.71 -2.30
C ALA A 105 -21.56 18.03 -3.01
N TYR A 106 -21.82 16.94 -3.75
CA TYR A 106 -20.80 16.21 -4.52
C TYR A 106 -20.06 17.10 -5.52
N TYR A 107 -20.79 17.94 -6.26
CA TYR A 107 -20.20 18.88 -7.22
C TYR A 107 -19.70 20.19 -6.60
N GLY A 108 -19.86 20.37 -5.29
CA GLY A 108 -19.36 21.54 -4.57
C GLY A 108 -20.07 22.84 -4.97
N LYS A 109 -21.38 22.77 -5.22
CA LYS A 109 -22.22 23.91 -5.63
C LYS A 109 -22.80 24.60 -4.40
N THR A 110 -21.99 25.37 -3.69
CA THR A 110 -22.33 25.97 -2.38
C THR A 110 -23.61 26.82 -2.43
N GLU A 111 -23.82 27.61 -3.48
CA GLU A 111 -25.02 28.44 -3.67
C GLU A 111 -26.27 27.59 -3.85
N VAL A 112 -26.17 26.50 -4.63
CA VAL A 112 -27.28 25.56 -4.83
C VAL A 112 -27.59 24.82 -3.53
N VAL A 113 -26.58 24.40 -2.78
CA VAL A 113 -26.76 23.78 -1.45
C VAL A 113 -27.49 24.73 -0.52
N SER A 114 -27.07 26.00 -0.44
CA SER A 114 -27.72 27.02 0.38
C SER A 114 -29.18 27.23 -0.03
N LEU A 115 -29.46 27.31 -1.34
CA LEU A 115 -30.82 27.44 -1.86
C LEU A 115 -31.70 26.23 -1.48
N LEU A 116 -31.20 25.01 -1.69
CA LEU A 116 -31.95 23.79 -1.38
C LEU A 116 -32.27 23.71 0.12
N LEU A 117 -31.32 24.04 1.00
CA LEU A 117 -31.52 24.08 2.45
C LEU A 117 -32.51 25.16 2.90
N GLN A 118 -32.56 26.32 2.22
CA GLN A 118 -33.57 27.35 2.45
C GLN A 118 -34.99 26.91 2.05
N HIS A 119 -35.10 25.94 1.14
CA HIS A 119 -36.35 25.34 0.69
C HIS A 119 -36.59 23.97 1.34
N ASP A 120 -36.20 23.81 2.61
CA ASP A 120 -36.46 22.65 3.47
C ASP A 120 -35.86 21.32 2.95
N ALA A 121 -34.78 21.34 2.17
CA ALA A 121 -34.05 20.10 1.85
C ALA A 121 -33.61 19.38 3.13
N ASP A 122 -33.74 18.06 3.15
CA ASP A 122 -33.36 17.25 4.29
C ASP A 122 -31.84 17.03 4.34
N ILE A 123 -31.17 17.70 5.28
CA ILE A 123 -29.72 17.58 5.53
C ILE A 123 -29.32 16.17 6.00
N GLY A 124 -30.26 15.44 6.63
CA GLY A 124 -30.06 14.08 7.14
C GLY A 124 -30.44 12.99 6.14
N ALA A 125 -30.81 13.34 4.91
CA ALA A 125 -31.12 12.36 3.89
C ALA A 125 -29.89 11.49 3.59
N THR A 126 -30.15 10.20 3.36
CA THR A 126 -29.13 9.19 3.01
C THR A 126 -29.45 8.57 1.65
N ALA A 127 -28.42 8.32 0.86
CA ALA A 127 -28.51 7.49 -0.35
C ALA A 127 -28.70 6.00 -0.02
N ASN A 128 -28.96 5.16 -1.03
CA ASN A 128 -29.17 3.72 -0.87
C ASN A 128 -27.93 2.98 -0.30
N ASP A 129 -26.73 3.54 -0.52
CA ASP A 129 -25.49 3.05 0.06
C ASP A 129 -25.22 3.60 1.48
N GLY A 130 -26.17 4.34 2.04
CA GLY A 130 -26.06 4.98 3.35
C GLY A 130 -25.31 6.32 3.32
N SER A 131 -24.81 6.76 2.17
CA SER A 131 -24.02 7.99 2.09
C SER A 131 -24.86 9.22 2.49
N THR A 132 -24.32 10.10 3.32
CA THR A 132 -24.93 11.38 3.67
C THR A 132 -24.50 12.50 2.73
N VAL A 133 -25.23 13.61 2.76
CA VAL A 133 -24.85 14.85 2.06
C VAL A 133 -23.44 15.34 2.47
N LEU A 134 -23.10 15.24 3.76
CA LEU A 134 -21.81 15.66 4.29
C LEU A 134 -20.66 14.78 3.74
N GLN A 135 -20.89 13.47 3.63
CA GLN A 135 -19.94 12.55 3.03
C GLN A 135 -19.76 12.82 1.53
N CYS A 136 -20.83 13.12 0.78
CA CYS A 136 -20.73 13.50 -0.64
C CYS A 136 -19.86 14.75 -0.85
N ALA A 137 -19.87 15.71 0.07
CA ALA A 137 -19.05 16.93 -0.02
C ALA A 137 -17.53 16.66 0.06
N THR A 138 -17.11 15.51 0.60
CA THR A 138 -15.68 15.20 0.85
C THR A 138 -14.86 15.08 -0.42
N TYR A 139 -15.47 14.77 -1.57
CA TYR A 139 -14.75 14.55 -2.82
C TYR A 139 -13.98 15.80 -3.30
N LEU A 140 -14.56 17.00 -3.12
CA LEU A 140 -13.94 18.26 -3.56
C LEU A 140 -13.27 19.07 -2.45
N GLY A 141 -13.41 18.66 -1.18
CA GLY A 141 -12.73 19.29 -0.06
C GLY A 141 -13.07 20.77 0.18
N ARG A 142 -14.20 21.29 -0.32
CA ARG A 142 -14.49 22.74 -0.23
C ARG A 142 -14.93 23.16 1.17
N MET A 143 -14.05 23.89 1.86
CA MET A 143 -14.28 24.33 3.24
C MET A 143 -15.55 25.14 3.48
N GLU A 144 -15.93 26.01 2.55
CA GLU A 144 -17.16 26.80 2.64
C GLU A 144 -18.41 25.90 2.63
N LEU A 145 -18.41 24.86 1.80
CA LEU A 145 -19.50 23.90 1.73
C LEU A 145 -19.60 23.09 3.02
N PHE A 146 -18.48 22.59 3.55
CA PHE A 146 -18.49 21.87 4.82
C PHE A 146 -19.00 22.74 5.97
N SER A 147 -18.53 23.98 6.05
CA SER A 147 -18.99 24.94 7.06
C SER A 147 -20.50 25.17 6.97
N LEU A 148 -21.04 25.32 5.76
CA LEU A 148 -22.47 25.47 5.51
C LEU A 148 -23.27 24.23 5.97
N LEU A 149 -22.85 23.04 5.55
CA LEU A 149 -23.55 21.79 5.90
C LEU A 149 -23.57 21.55 7.42
N LEU A 150 -22.45 21.79 8.10
CA LEU A 150 -22.33 21.66 9.56
C LEU A 150 -23.17 22.70 10.31
N GLN A 151 -23.22 23.94 9.84
CA GLN A 151 -24.10 24.99 10.40
C GLN A 151 -25.58 24.63 10.28
N HIS A 152 -25.96 23.89 9.23
CA HIS A 152 -27.31 23.35 9.04
C HIS A 152 -27.57 22.03 9.79
N GLY A 153 -26.63 21.57 10.62
CA GLY A 153 -26.81 20.41 11.50
C GLY A 153 -26.52 19.07 10.86
N ALA A 154 -25.68 19.01 9.83
CA ALA A 154 -25.18 17.74 9.30
C ALA A 154 -24.48 16.92 10.39
N ASP A 155 -24.82 15.64 10.50
CA ASP A 155 -24.25 14.73 11.48
C ASP A 155 -22.83 14.30 11.08
N VAL A 156 -21.84 14.69 11.90
CA VAL A 156 -20.42 14.33 11.71
C VAL A 156 -20.14 12.84 11.98
N GLY A 157 -20.96 12.20 12.81
CA GLY A 157 -20.82 10.79 13.21
C GLY A 157 -21.61 9.82 12.34
N ALA A 158 -22.35 10.30 11.34
CA ALA A 158 -23.15 9.44 10.49
C ALA A 158 -22.29 8.43 9.73
N LEU A 159 -22.78 7.18 9.69
CA LEU A 159 -22.13 6.04 9.06
C LEU A 159 -22.86 5.68 7.76
N ASP A 160 -22.08 5.38 6.71
CA ASP A 160 -22.61 4.72 5.52
C ASP A 160 -22.77 3.19 5.73
N ASN A 161 -23.20 2.46 4.70
CA ASN A 161 -23.40 1.01 4.79
C ASN A 161 -22.09 0.20 4.98
N VAL A 162 -20.93 0.82 4.82
CA VAL A 162 -19.61 0.21 5.11
C VAL A 162 -19.00 0.70 6.41
N GLY A 163 -19.78 1.44 7.23
CA GLY A 163 -19.38 1.92 8.55
C GLY A 163 -18.45 3.14 8.49
N LYS A 164 -18.34 3.83 7.36
CA LYS A 164 -17.43 4.99 7.24
C LYS A 164 -18.15 6.27 7.63
N THR A 165 -17.46 7.07 8.43
CA THR A 165 -17.79 8.48 8.72
C THR A 165 -17.22 9.41 7.65
N THR A 166 -17.65 10.67 7.67
CA THR A 166 -17.06 11.75 6.85
C THR A 166 -15.54 11.90 7.10
N LEU A 167 -15.08 11.67 8.33
CA LEU A 167 -13.66 11.77 8.70
C LEU A 167 -12.80 10.74 7.93
N HIS A 168 -13.29 9.51 7.75
CA HIS A 168 -12.62 8.48 6.94
C HIS A 168 -12.41 8.93 5.49
N TYR A 169 -13.44 9.54 4.89
CA TYR A 169 -13.39 10.04 3.53
C TYR A 169 -12.46 11.25 3.40
N ALA A 170 -12.54 12.21 4.34
CA ALA A 170 -11.63 13.36 4.37
C ALA A 170 -10.17 12.91 4.50
N ALA A 171 -9.90 11.92 5.35
CA ALA A 171 -8.56 11.34 5.51
C ALA A 171 -8.09 10.57 4.28
N ARG A 172 -8.97 9.83 3.61
CA ARG A 172 -8.68 9.15 2.34
C ARG A 172 -8.31 10.11 1.21
N TYR A 173 -9.00 11.26 1.13
CA TYR A 173 -8.79 12.25 0.09
C TYR A 173 -7.67 13.25 0.39
N GLY A 174 -7.18 13.29 1.64
CA GLY A 174 -6.08 14.19 2.03
C GLY A 174 -6.53 15.61 2.35
N ASN A 175 -7.81 15.82 2.66
CA ASN A 175 -8.37 17.15 2.89
C ASN A 175 -8.09 17.62 4.34
N THR A 176 -6.88 18.09 4.61
CA THR A 176 -6.41 18.46 5.96
C THR A 176 -7.32 19.47 6.66
N GLU A 177 -7.80 20.49 5.95
CA GLU A 177 -8.67 21.51 6.51
C GLU A 177 -10.05 20.94 6.89
N VAL A 178 -10.58 20.02 6.08
CA VAL A 178 -11.83 19.33 6.37
C VAL A 178 -11.66 18.40 7.57
N VAL A 179 -10.54 17.67 7.67
CA VAL A 179 -10.21 16.86 8.85
C VAL A 179 -10.20 17.74 10.10
N SER A 180 -9.51 18.87 10.07
CA SER A 180 -9.47 19.81 11.20
C SER A 180 -10.86 20.30 11.60
N LEU A 181 -11.69 20.67 10.62
CA LEU A 181 -13.05 21.15 10.85
C LEU A 181 -13.96 20.07 11.45
N LEU A 182 -13.86 18.83 10.98
CA LEU A 182 -14.64 17.71 11.49
C LEU A 182 -14.26 17.40 12.95
N LEU A 183 -12.96 17.40 13.28
CA LEU A 183 -12.49 17.22 14.66
C LEU A 183 -12.98 18.35 15.58
N GLN A 184 -12.98 19.60 15.10
CA GLN A 184 -13.55 20.74 15.84
C GLN A 184 -15.06 20.61 16.11
N HIS A 185 -15.78 19.90 15.25
CA HIS A 185 -17.21 19.61 15.41
C HIS A 185 -17.48 18.28 16.14
N GLY A 186 -16.47 17.68 16.76
CA GLY A 186 -16.62 16.50 17.60
C GLY A 186 -16.73 15.18 16.83
N ALA A 187 -16.19 15.10 15.62
CA ALA A 187 -16.01 13.81 14.96
C ALA A 187 -15.14 12.89 15.84
N ASP A 188 -15.58 11.65 16.00
CA ASP A 188 -14.81 10.62 16.70
C ASP A 188 -13.58 10.25 15.85
N ILE A 189 -12.39 10.53 16.39
CA ILE A 189 -11.11 10.36 15.70
C ILE A 189 -10.77 8.89 15.46
N ASP A 190 -11.24 8.02 16.36
CA ASP A 190 -10.98 6.58 16.35
C ASP A 190 -12.21 5.77 15.91
N ALA A 191 -13.21 6.43 15.30
CA ALA A 191 -14.31 5.74 14.66
C ALA A 191 -13.77 4.69 13.67
N THR A 192 -14.32 3.47 13.72
CA THR A 192 -13.90 2.35 12.89
C THR A 192 -14.93 2.05 11.82
N ALA A 193 -14.48 1.87 10.58
CA ALA A 193 -15.27 1.24 9.53
C ALA A 193 -15.57 -0.24 9.83
N ASN A 194 -16.45 -0.87 9.04
CA ASN A 194 -16.85 -2.27 9.26
C ASN A 194 -15.67 -3.27 9.17
N ASP A 195 -14.57 -2.90 8.51
CA ASP A 195 -13.33 -3.66 8.42
C ASP A 195 -12.29 -3.29 9.49
N GLY A 196 -12.66 -2.45 10.46
CA GLY A 196 -11.77 -1.98 11.53
C GLY A 196 -10.91 -0.77 11.15
N ALA A 197 -10.93 -0.31 9.90
CA ALA A 197 -10.11 0.81 9.46
C ALA A 197 -10.53 2.13 10.09
N THR A 198 -9.58 2.90 10.63
CA THR A 198 -9.77 4.26 11.17
C THR A 198 -9.45 5.34 10.13
N ALA A 199 -9.68 6.61 10.46
CA ALA A 199 -9.23 7.73 9.65
C ALA A 199 -7.70 7.74 9.48
N LEU A 200 -6.94 7.45 10.55
CA LEU A 200 -5.48 7.35 10.51
C LEU A 200 -5.02 6.27 9.53
N TYR A 201 -5.71 5.11 9.52
CA TYR A 201 -5.44 4.06 8.55
C TYR A 201 -5.55 4.56 7.10
N PHE A 202 -6.65 5.23 6.74
CA PHE A 202 -6.79 5.78 5.39
C PHE A 202 -5.72 6.84 5.09
N ALA A 203 -5.45 7.75 6.03
CA ALA A 203 -4.42 8.77 5.85
C ALA A 203 -3.05 8.15 5.56
N VAL A 204 -2.66 7.07 6.24
CA VAL A 204 -1.37 6.37 6.02
C VAL A 204 -1.34 5.59 4.72
N ILE A 205 -2.41 4.86 4.37
CA ILE A 205 -2.47 4.03 3.15
C ILE A 205 -2.37 4.88 1.89
N PHE A 206 -3.06 6.01 1.87
CA PHE A 206 -2.97 7.00 0.79
C PHE A 206 -1.77 7.96 0.98
N GLY A 207 -1.23 7.96 2.20
CA GLY A 207 -0.09 8.69 2.74
C GLY A 207 -0.10 10.17 2.48
N HIS A 208 -1.16 10.76 3.02
CA HIS A 208 -1.34 12.19 3.22
C HIS A 208 -0.66 12.55 4.54
N THR A 209 0.62 12.93 4.47
CA THR A 209 1.45 13.16 5.67
C THR A 209 0.85 14.23 6.58
N GLU A 210 0.32 15.31 6.02
CA GLU A 210 -0.27 16.42 6.77
C GLU A 210 -1.50 15.96 7.56
N VAL A 211 -2.33 15.10 6.97
CA VAL A 211 -3.47 14.48 7.66
C VAL A 211 -2.99 13.53 8.76
N VAL A 212 -1.95 12.74 8.50
CA VAL A 212 -1.36 11.86 9.54
C VAL A 212 -0.86 12.68 10.72
N SER A 213 -0.09 13.75 10.48
CA SER A 213 0.38 14.66 11.53
C SER A 213 -0.79 15.21 12.34
N LEU A 214 -1.80 15.75 11.66
CA LEU A 214 -2.97 16.34 12.31
C LEU A 214 -3.75 15.33 13.16
N LEU A 215 -3.97 14.11 12.66
CA LEU A 215 -4.67 13.07 13.41
C LEU A 215 -3.88 12.65 14.66
N LEU A 216 -2.56 12.46 14.54
CA LEU A 216 -1.70 12.10 15.66
C LEU A 216 -1.56 13.24 16.70
N GLU A 217 -1.52 14.49 16.26
CA GLU A 217 -1.56 15.68 17.15
C GLU A 217 -2.87 15.79 17.95
N HIS A 218 -3.93 15.14 17.47
CA HIS A 218 -5.22 15.02 18.14
C HIS A 218 -5.40 13.66 18.85
N ASP A 219 -4.31 12.96 19.16
CA ASP A 219 -4.27 11.71 19.92
C ASP A 219 -5.00 10.52 19.26
N ALA A 220 -5.02 10.46 17.92
CA ALA A 220 -5.54 9.29 17.19
C ALA A 220 -4.80 8.00 17.59
N ASP A 221 -5.53 6.89 17.73
CA ASP A 221 -4.96 5.60 18.09
C ASP A 221 -4.01 5.09 16.99
N VAL A 222 -2.72 5.13 17.31
CA VAL A 222 -1.63 4.66 16.45
C VAL A 222 -1.61 3.13 16.28
N ALA A 223 -2.29 2.39 17.16
CA ALA A 223 -2.38 0.93 17.12
C ALA A 223 -3.42 0.39 16.12
N ALA A 224 -4.08 1.27 15.35
CA ALA A 224 -5.03 0.88 14.31
C ALA A 224 -4.43 -0.19 13.37
N ALA A 225 -5.15 -1.31 13.24
CA ALA A 225 -4.70 -2.47 12.49
C ALA A 225 -5.79 -3.01 11.55
N ALA A 226 -5.37 -3.61 10.44
CA ALA A 226 -6.23 -4.35 9.54
C ALA A 226 -6.57 -5.74 10.11
N ASN A 227 -7.50 -6.45 9.46
CA ASN A 227 -7.95 -7.78 9.87
C ASN A 227 -6.84 -8.85 9.91
N ASP A 228 -5.72 -8.65 9.21
CA ASP A 228 -4.54 -9.53 9.23
C ASP A 228 -3.52 -9.17 10.34
N GLY A 229 -3.88 -8.24 11.23
CA GLY A 229 -3.00 -7.73 12.29
C GLY A 229 -2.00 -6.67 11.81
N SER A 230 -1.98 -6.30 10.53
CA SER A 230 -1.07 -5.26 10.02
C SER A 230 -1.46 -3.89 10.56
N THR A 231 -0.61 -3.29 11.37
CA THR A 231 -0.75 -1.90 11.86
C THR A 231 -0.45 -0.89 10.76
N VAL A 232 -0.83 0.38 10.96
CA VAL A 232 -0.46 1.48 10.06
C VAL A 232 1.06 1.62 9.86
N LEU A 233 1.87 1.25 10.86
CA LEU A 233 3.34 1.23 10.74
C LEU A 233 3.82 0.20 9.71
N HIS A 234 3.19 -0.97 9.62
CA HIS A 234 3.50 -1.98 8.59
C HIS A 234 3.27 -1.41 7.19
N TYR A 235 2.13 -0.77 6.96
CA TYR A 235 1.81 -0.20 5.65
C TYR A 235 2.73 0.97 5.27
N ALA A 236 3.02 1.87 6.21
CA ALA A 236 3.99 2.95 6.00
C ALA A 236 5.38 2.39 5.64
N ALA A 237 5.77 1.30 6.31
CA ALA A 237 7.04 0.63 6.09
C ALA A 237 7.14 -0.05 4.71
N VAL A 238 6.09 -0.78 4.28
CA VAL A 238 6.01 -1.38 2.94
C VAL A 238 6.12 -0.32 1.84
N GLN A 239 5.41 0.79 2.00
CA GLN A 239 5.38 1.85 1.00
C GLN A 239 6.67 2.70 0.99
N GLY A 240 7.45 2.67 2.07
CA GLY A 240 8.67 3.45 2.21
C GLY A 240 8.41 4.93 2.55
N ARG A 241 7.30 5.24 3.23
CA ARG A 241 6.92 6.61 3.58
C ARG A 241 7.64 7.04 4.86
N THR A 242 8.90 7.45 4.72
CA THR A 242 9.81 7.75 5.83
C THR A 242 9.29 8.81 6.80
N GLU A 243 8.65 9.86 6.29
CA GLU A 243 8.07 10.92 7.12
C GLU A 243 6.89 10.40 7.96
N ILE A 244 6.00 9.62 7.36
CA ILE A 244 4.89 8.97 8.08
C ILE A 244 5.41 7.96 9.10
N VAL A 245 6.42 7.15 8.75
CA VAL A 245 7.07 6.24 9.72
C VAL A 245 7.64 7.03 10.90
N THR A 246 8.28 8.16 10.64
CA THR A 246 8.82 9.03 11.70
C THR A 246 7.71 9.56 12.61
N LEU A 247 6.62 10.07 12.04
CA LEU A 247 5.47 10.56 12.81
C LEU A 247 4.85 9.46 13.67
N LEU A 248 4.61 8.27 13.10
CA LEU A 248 4.05 7.14 13.84
C LEU A 248 4.95 6.73 15.02
N LEU A 249 6.26 6.63 14.80
CA LEU A 249 7.21 6.26 15.86
C LEU A 249 7.38 7.35 16.94
N GLN A 250 7.19 8.63 16.59
CA GLN A 250 7.18 9.74 17.55
C GLN A 250 5.92 9.77 18.43
N HIS A 251 4.82 9.17 17.93
CA HIS A 251 3.56 9.01 18.65
C HIS A 251 3.40 7.56 19.16
N ASP A 252 4.50 6.95 19.63
CA ASP A 252 4.53 5.67 20.34
C ASP A 252 3.94 4.47 19.57
N ALA A 253 4.01 4.45 18.23
CA ALA A 253 3.71 3.25 17.45
C ALA A 253 4.58 2.07 17.93
N ASP A 254 3.94 0.94 18.24
CA ASP A 254 4.66 -0.27 18.64
C ASP A 254 5.50 -0.81 17.48
N VAL A 255 6.81 -0.59 17.58
CA VAL A 255 7.82 -1.02 16.60
C VAL A 255 7.93 -2.55 16.51
N ALA A 256 7.54 -3.25 17.58
CA ALA A 256 7.56 -4.71 17.69
C ALA A 256 6.23 -5.36 17.33
N ALA A 257 5.20 -4.57 17.00
CA ALA A 257 3.91 -5.08 16.54
C ALA A 257 4.14 -6.04 15.36
N ALA A 258 3.43 -7.17 15.40
CA ALA A 258 3.55 -8.23 14.41
C ALA A 258 2.18 -8.57 13.83
N GLU A 259 2.13 -8.74 12.50
CA GLU A 259 0.95 -9.27 11.79
C GLU A 259 0.71 -10.77 12.10
N GLU A 260 -0.39 -11.34 11.60
CA GLU A 260 -0.80 -12.73 11.88
C GLU A 260 0.31 -13.77 11.62
N GLY A 261 1.16 -13.54 10.62
CA GLY A 261 2.35 -14.34 10.29
C GLY A 261 3.60 -14.05 11.14
N GLY A 262 3.51 -13.17 12.14
CA GLY A 262 4.63 -12.79 13.02
C GLY A 262 5.57 -11.75 12.43
N LYS A 263 5.33 -11.23 11.21
CA LYS A 263 6.24 -10.24 10.61
C LYS A 263 6.01 -8.86 11.24
N THR A 264 7.10 -8.25 11.69
CA THR A 264 7.13 -6.84 12.09
C THR A 264 7.28 -5.90 10.89
N ALA A 265 7.13 -4.59 11.12
CA ALA A 265 7.42 -3.56 10.11
C ALA A 265 8.85 -3.65 9.55
N LEU A 266 9.82 -4.10 10.37
CA LEU A 266 11.21 -4.31 9.96
C LEU A 266 11.34 -5.40 8.89
N HIS A 267 10.62 -6.52 9.05
CA HIS A 267 10.60 -7.61 8.06
C HIS A 267 10.06 -7.11 6.71
N GLN A 268 8.96 -6.36 6.74
CA GLN A 268 8.34 -5.82 5.55
C GLN A 268 9.25 -4.81 4.85
N ALA A 269 9.79 -3.84 5.59
CA ALA A 269 10.73 -2.85 5.05
C ALA A 269 11.98 -3.51 4.44
N ALA A 270 12.52 -4.55 5.08
CA ALA A 270 13.67 -5.31 4.56
C ALA A 270 13.34 -6.07 3.27
N TRP A 271 12.17 -6.72 3.19
CA TRP A 271 11.71 -7.39 1.98
C TRP A 271 11.58 -6.40 0.81
N TYR A 272 10.95 -5.25 1.03
CA TYR A 272 10.74 -4.22 0.00
C TYR A 272 11.95 -3.31 -0.23
N GLY A 273 13.04 -3.50 0.52
CA GLY A 273 14.28 -2.76 0.32
C GLY A 273 14.25 -1.29 0.74
N LYS A 274 13.46 -0.95 1.76
CA LYS A 274 13.29 0.42 2.24
C LYS A 274 14.37 0.77 3.28
N THR A 275 15.62 0.98 2.83
CA THR A 275 16.79 1.18 3.72
C THR A 275 16.58 2.31 4.74
N GLU A 276 16.03 3.44 4.31
CA GLU A 276 15.76 4.58 5.21
C GLU A 276 14.73 4.23 6.30
N VAL A 277 13.66 3.52 5.94
CA VAL A 277 12.67 3.02 6.91
C VAL A 277 13.30 2.03 7.87
N VAL A 278 14.10 1.08 7.39
CA VAL A 278 14.83 0.13 8.25
C VAL A 278 15.75 0.88 9.21
N SER A 279 16.44 1.93 8.75
CA SER A 279 17.25 2.77 9.63
C SER A 279 16.42 3.44 10.71
N LEU A 280 15.25 3.99 10.38
CA LEU A 280 14.34 4.63 11.34
C LEU A 280 13.81 3.62 12.37
N LEU A 281 13.34 2.46 11.93
CA LEU A 281 12.85 1.41 12.81
C LEU A 281 13.93 0.97 13.81
N LEU A 282 15.16 0.74 13.35
CA LEU A 282 16.29 0.35 14.22
C LEU A 282 16.74 1.49 15.15
N GLN A 283 16.52 2.76 14.79
CA GLN A 283 16.78 3.90 15.68
C GLN A 283 15.73 4.02 16.80
N HIS A 284 14.54 3.47 16.57
CA HIS A 284 13.44 3.38 17.54
C HIS A 284 13.35 1.96 18.13
N ASP A 285 14.50 1.34 18.40
CA ASP A 285 14.63 0.08 19.14
C ASP A 285 13.93 -1.16 18.51
N ALA A 286 13.69 -1.17 17.20
CA ALA A 286 13.31 -2.40 16.51
C ALA A 286 14.37 -3.50 16.70
N ASP A 287 13.96 -4.70 17.08
CA ASP A 287 14.87 -5.83 17.20
C ASP A 287 15.29 -6.34 15.82
N VAL A 288 16.58 -6.20 15.49
CA VAL A 288 17.17 -6.71 14.25
C VAL A 288 17.11 -8.23 14.14
N ALA A 289 17.02 -8.92 15.28
CA ALA A 289 16.89 -10.37 15.40
C ALA A 289 15.45 -10.84 15.59
N ALA A 290 14.45 -9.95 15.46
CA ALA A 290 13.05 -10.33 15.53
C ALA A 290 12.75 -11.49 14.57
N LEU A 291 11.97 -12.45 15.05
CA LEU A 291 11.58 -13.65 14.32
C LEU A 291 10.09 -13.60 13.99
N ASP A 292 9.75 -13.94 12.75
CA ASP A 292 8.37 -14.25 12.41
C ASP A 292 7.96 -15.68 12.85
N ASN A 293 6.73 -16.10 12.52
CA ASN A 293 6.23 -17.42 12.90
C ASN A 293 6.98 -18.59 12.23
N ASP A 294 7.71 -18.34 11.14
CA ASP A 294 8.59 -19.31 10.47
C ASP A 294 10.03 -19.26 11.02
N GLY A 295 10.31 -18.43 12.03
CA GLY A 295 11.65 -18.22 12.57
C GLY A 295 12.55 -17.37 11.68
N LYS A 296 12.01 -16.65 10.70
CA LYS A 296 12.80 -15.84 9.77
C LYS A 296 13.03 -14.44 10.34
N THR A 297 14.27 -13.96 10.20
CA THR A 297 14.65 -12.57 10.48
C THR A 297 14.55 -11.68 9.23
N ALA A 298 14.59 -10.35 9.40
CA ALA A 298 14.67 -9.39 8.31
C ALA A 298 15.79 -9.69 7.29
N LEU A 299 16.92 -10.27 7.74
CA LEU A 299 18.03 -10.67 6.87
C LEU A 299 17.62 -11.76 5.86
N HIS A 300 16.79 -12.73 6.28
CA HIS A 300 16.27 -13.77 5.38
C HIS A 300 15.44 -13.15 4.24
N TYR A 301 14.58 -12.19 4.57
CA TYR A 301 13.74 -11.48 3.62
C TYR A 301 14.57 -10.65 2.63
N ALA A 302 15.54 -9.87 3.12
CA ALA A 302 16.44 -9.07 2.28
C ALA A 302 17.28 -9.96 1.35
N ALA A 303 17.82 -11.06 1.88
CA ALA A 303 18.64 -11.99 1.12
C ALA A 303 17.85 -12.72 0.02
N GLY A 304 16.64 -13.18 0.34
CA GLY A 304 15.74 -13.81 -0.61
C GLY A 304 15.28 -12.85 -1.72
N ASN A 305 15.08 -11.56 -1.43
CA ASN A 305 14.74 -10.60 -2.48
C ASN A 305 15.97 -10.20 -3.33
N GLY A 306 17.19 -10.41 -2.80
CA GLY A 306 18.43 -10.08 -3.48
C GLY A 306 18.84 -8.63 -3.34
N ASN A 307 18.41 -7.97 -2.27
CA ASN A 307 18.76 -6.58 -2.02
C ASN A 307 20.12 -6.50 -1.29
N THR A 308 21.19 -6.39 -2.08
CA THR A 308 22.57 -6.36 -1.57
C THR A 308 22.81 -5.20 -0.59
N GLU A 309 22.26 -4.02 -0.86
CA GLU A 309 22.39 -2.85 0.02
C GLU A 309 21.73 -3.10 1.38
N MET A 310 20.49 -3.58 1.38
CA MET A 310 19.76 -3.91 2.61
C MET A 310 20.46 -5.02 3.41
N VAL A 311 20.99 -6.04 2.74
CA VAL A 311 21.77 -7.10 3.41
C VAL A 311 23.01 -6.53 4.08
N SER A 312 23.78 -5.68 3.40
CA SER A 312 24.95 -5.01 3.99
C SER A 312 24.53 -4.19 5.22
N PHE A 313 23.47 -3.39 5.05
CA PHE A 313 22.96 -2.53 6.10
C PHE A 313 22.52 -3.31 7.35
N LEU A 314 21.76 -4.40 7.19
CA LEU A 314 21.31 -5.22 8.31
C LEU A 314 22.48 -5.90 9.03
N LEU A 315 23.48 -6.40 8.30
CA LEU A 315 24.70 -6.99 8.89
C LEU A 315 25.51 -5.95 9.67
N GLU A 316 25.67 -4.74 9.13
CA GLU A 316 26.32 -3.62 9.82
C GLU A 316 25.57 -3.19 11.09
N ARG A 317 24.25 -3.40 11.14
CA ARG A 317 23.40 -3.16 12.31
C ARG A 317 23.26 -4.35 13.25
N GLY A 318 24.06 -5.39 13.06
CA GLY A 318 24.18 -6.51 14.00
C GLY A 318 23.27 -7.71 13.72
N ALA A 319 22.66 -7.80 12.53
CA ALA A 319 21.97 -9.03 12.11
C ALA A 319 22.97 -10.21 12.08
N ASN A 320 22.61 -11.34 12.67
CA ASN A 320 23.47 -12.52 12.68
C ASN A 320 23.34 -13.30 11.37
N VAL A 321 24.45 -13.43 10.65
CA VAL A 321 24.51 -14.15 9.37
C VAL A 321 24.18 -15.64 9.48
N ALA A 322 24.33 -16.20 10.69
CA ALA A 322 24.13 -17.62 10.97
C ALA A 322 22.72 -17.96 11.46
N ASP A 323 21.83 -16.97 11.62
CA ASP A 323 20.45 -17.25 12.01
C ASP A 323 19.76 -18.14 10.96
N SER A 324 18.93 -19.05 11.44
CA SER A 324 18.18 -20.01 10.64
C SER A 324 16.70 -19.98 11.02
N GLY A 325 15.83 -20.12 10.03
CA GLY A 325 14.41 -20.36 10.26
C GLY A 325 14.12 -21.65 11.04
N ASN A 326 12.84 -21.88 11.35
CA ASN A 326 12.36 -23.09 12.02
C ASN A 326 12.67 -24.37 11.22
N ASP A 327 12.84 -24.23 9.91
CA ASP A 327 13.24 -25.26 8.96
C ASP A 327 14.76 -25.45 8.84
N GLY A 328 15.58 -24.69 9.59
CA GLY A 328 17.04 -24.68 9.48
C GLY A 328 17.57 -23.87 8.28
N ILE A 329 16.69 -23.20 7.52
CA ILE A 329 17.08 -22.45 6.33
C ILE A 329 17.66 -21.08 6.75
N THR A 330 18.92 -20.83 6.41
CA THR A 330 19.62 -19.55 6.64
C THR A 330 19.39 -18.54 5.51
N ALA A 331 19.72 -17.26 5.73
CA ALA A 331 19.70 -16.23 4.69
C ALA A 331 20.52 -16.61 3.45
N LEU A 332 21.64 -17.35 3.63
CA LEU A 332 22.48 -17.83 2.53
C LEU A 332 21.75 -18.86 1.66
N HIS A 333 20.96 -19.76 2.26
CA HIS A 333 20.13 -20.71 1.50
C HIS A 333 19.12 -19.96 0.60
N TYR A 334 18.42 -18.95 1.13
CA TYR A 334 17.48 -18.14 0.36
C TYR A 334 18.15 -17.42 -0.82
N ALA A 335 19.30 -16.79 -0.58
CA ALA A 335 20.06 -16.10 -1.62
C ALA A 335 20.56 -17.08 -2.70
N ALA A 336 21.08 -18.23 -2.29
CA ALA A 336 21.57 -19.28 -3.19
C ALA A 336 20.46 -19.86 -4.07
N ALA A 337 19.35 -20.30 -3.45
CA ALA A 337 18.20 -20.90 -4.12
C ALA A 337 17.59 -19.96 -5.16
N LYS A 338 17.56 -18.65 -4.87
CA LYS A 338 17.05 -17.61 -5.79
C LYS A 338 18.11 -17.00 -6.71
N GLY A 339 19.35 -17.49 -6.66
CA GLY A 339 20.45 -17.08 -7.54
C GLY A 339 20.91 -15.63 -7.37
N LYS A 340 20.84 -15.10 -6.14
CA LYS A 340 21.26 -13.74 -5.78
C LYS A 340 22.77 -13.70 -5.52
N THR A 341 23.56 -13.75 -6.58
CA THR A 341 25.02 -13.93 -6.54
C THR A 341 25.78 -12.88 -5.72
N GLU A 342 25.38 -11.62 -5.81
CA GLU A 342 26.00 -10.54 -5.03
C GLU A 342 25.73 -10.70 -3.53
N VAL A 343 24.48 -11.00 -3.17
CA VAL A 343 24.09 -11.30 -1.79
C VAL A 343 24.81 -12.54 -1.26
N VAL A 344 24.91 -13.62 -2.06
CA VAL A 344 25.70 -14.81 -1.68
C VAL A 344 27.14 -14.42 -1.36
N SER A 345 27.80 -13.67 -2.25
CA SER A 345 29.17 -13.21 -2.02
C SER A 345 29.29 -12.39 -0.73
N LEU A 346 28.34 -11.48 -0.50
CA LEU A 346 28.32 -10.61 0.66
C LEU A 346 28.14 -11.39 1.97
N LEU A 347 27.20 -12.34 2.01
CA LEU A 347 26.96 -13.20 3.16
C LEU A 347 28.19 -14.06 3.48
N LEU A 348 28.85 -14.63 2.47
CA LEU A 348 30.09 -15.39 2.64
C LEU A 348 31.24 -14.54 3.20
N GLN A 349 31.37 -13.30 2.72
CA GLN A 349 32.35 -12.34 3.26
C GLN A 349 32.11 -12.02 4.73
N HIS A 350 30.85 -12.07 5.17
CA HIS A 350 30.45 -11.88 6.57
C HIS A 350 30.45 -13.18 7.38
N GLY A 351 30.98 -14.29 6.84
CA GLY A 351 31.19 -15.54 7.57
C GLY A 351 30.01 -16.51 7.55
N ALA A 352 29.09 -16.38 6.59
CA ALA A 352 28.03 -17.37 6.41
C ALA A 352 28.62 -18.76 6.10
N ASP A 353 28.10 -19.80 6.76
CA ASP A 353 28.56 -21.17 6.55
C ASP A 353 27.95 -21.80 5.29
N VAL A 354 28.81 -22.17 4.32
CA VAL A 354 28.43 -22.90 3.10
C VAL A 354 27.97 -24.33 3.41
N ALA A 355 28.43 -24.90 4.51
CA ALA A 355 28.08 -26.25 4.94
C ALA A 355 26.82 -26.30 5.80
N ALA A 356 26.22 -25.15 6.13
CA ALA A 356 24.93 -25.12 6.81
C ALA A 356 23.91 -25.96 6.03
N SER A 357 23.18 -26.81 6.75
CA SER A 357 22.11 -27.65 6.20
C SER A 357 20.79 -27.34 6.88
N ASP A 358 19.72 -27.41 6.10
CA ASP A 358 18.36 -27.35 6.63
C ASP A 358 17.96 -28.65 7.35
N ASN A 359 16.77 -28.70 7.92
CA ASN A 359 16.25 -29.87 8.63
C ASN A 359 16.09 -31.12 7.75
N ASP A 360 16.06 -30.95 6.43
CA ASP A 360 16.02 -32.02 5.43
C ASP A 360 17.43 -32.40 4.91
N VAL A 361 18.47 -31.87 5.55
CA VAL A 361 19.90 -32.09 5.24
C VAL A 361 20.32 -31.48 3.89
N TYR A 362 19.50 -30.59 3.30
CA TYR A 362 19.90 -29.83 2.12
C TYR A 362 20.87 -28.73 2.53
N HIS A 363 22.12 -28.91 2.10
CA HIS A 363 23.16 -27.90 2.27
C HIS A 363 22.97 -26.74 1.28
N VAL A 364 23.43 -25.54 1.65
CA VAL A 364 23.50 -24.37 0.75
C VAL A 364 24.10 -24.72 -0.62
N ALA A 365 25.14 -25.56 -0.64
CA ALA A 365 25.79 -26.01 -1.86
C ALA A 365 24.82 -26.66 -2.87
N HIS A 366 23.80 -27.39 -2.39
CA HIS A 366 22.75 -27.95 -3.25
C HIS A 366 21.86 -26.85 -3.83
N ALA A 367 21.47 -25.85 -3.03
CA ALA A 367 20.68 -24.71 -3.50
C ALA A 367 21.40 -23.89 -4.57
N VAL A 368 22.73 -23.72 -4.43
CA VAL A 368 23.59 -23.10 -5.46
C VAL A 368 23.64 -23.94 -6.74
N PHE A 369 23.66 -25.26 -6.64
CA PHE A 369 23.71 -26.16 -7.80
C PHE A 369 22.44 -26.10 -8.66
N PHE A 370 21.25 -26.05 -8.04
CA PHE A 370 19.99 -25.88 -8.76
C PHE A 370 19.85 -24.50 -9.40
N SER A 371 20.47 -23.49 -8.78
CA SER A 371 20.57 -22.14 -9.30
C SER A 371 21.72 -22.03 -10.32
N ARG A 372 21.44 -22.35 -11.59
CA ARG A 372 22.40 -22.36 -12.72
C ARG A 372 23.31 -21.11 -12.89
N ARG A 373 23.07 -20.03 -12.15
CA ARG A 373 23.85 -18.77 -12.15
C ARG A 373 24.81 -18.60 -10.96
N ALA A 374 24.61 -19.29 -9.83
CA ALA A 374 25.46 -19.11 -8.63
C ALA A 374 26.73 -19.99 -8.61
N LEU A 375 26.85 -20.90 -9.57
CA LEU A 375 28.02 -21.78 -9.79
C LEU A 375 29.37 -21.04 -9.88
N TYR A 376 29.39 -19.77 -10.30
CA TYR A 376 30.64 -19.00 -10.47
C TYR A 376 31.32 -18.62 -9.14
N LEU A 377 30.59 -18.58 -8.03
CA LEU A 377 31.09 -18.06 -6.74
C LEU A 377 31.55 -19.16 -5.77
N VAL A 378 30.96 -20.36 -5.84
CA VAL A 378 31.43 -21.53 -5.04
C VAL A 378 32.83 -22.00 -5.47
N CYS A 379 33.29 -21.58 -6.64
CA CYS A 379 34.69 -21.78 -7.06
C CYS A 379 35.72 -21.05 -6.17
N ILE A 380 35.30 -20.16 -5.27
CA ILE A 380 36.21 -19.35 -4.44
C ILE A 380 36.65 -20.06 -3.14
N ASP A 381 36.00 -21.14 -2.69
CA ASP A 381 36.52 -21.92 -1.56
C ASP A 381 36.38 -23.44 -1.71
N LEU A 382 37.11 -23.98 -2.70
CA LEU A 382 37.27 -25.41 -2.94
C LEU A 382 37.84 -26.18 -1.73
N GLN A 383 38.51 -25.50 -0.78
CA GLN A 383 39.06 -26.14 0.42
C GLN A 383 37.99 -26.38 1.49
N ALA A 384 37.05 -25.45 1.67
CA ALA A 384 35.89 -25.64 2.54
C ALA A 384 34.97 -26.75 2.01
N TYR A 385 34.74 -26.81 0.69
CA TYR A 385 33.92 -27.85 0.05
C TYR A 385 34.57 -29.25 0.13
N ASP A 386 35.89 -29.36 -0.07
CA ASP A 386 36.63 -30.63 0.07
C ASP A 386 36.67 -31.12 1.54
N LYS A 387 36.67 -30.20 2.50
CA LYS A 387 36.52 -30.53 3.94
C LYS A 387 35.10 -30.99 4.26
N MET A 388 34.07 -30.32 3.74
CA MET A 388 32.66 -30.70 3.91
C MET A 388 32.37 -32.12 3.40
N LEU A 389 32.90 -32.49 2.23
CA LEU A 389 32.77 -33.85 1.68
C LEU A 389 33.40 -34.91 2.61
N LYS A 390 34.56 -34.61 3.20
CA LYS A 390 35.25 -35.51 4.14
C LYS A 390 34.51 -35.65 5.47
N ASP A 391 33.88 -34.58 5.93
CA ASP A 391 33.11 -34.57 7.19
C ASP A 391 31.74 -35.26 7.01
N ALA A 392 31.08 -35.10 5.84
CA ALA A 392 29.86 -35.81 5.48
C ALA A 392 30.08 -37.33 5.33
N ASP A 393 31.18 -37.75 4.69
CA ASP A 393 31.61 -39.14 4.62
C ASP A 393 31.88 -39.74 6.02
N ALA A 394 32.35 -38.93 6.97
CA ALA A 394 32.59 -39.36 8.35
C ALA A 394 31.29 -39.51 9.15
N GLU A 395 30.32 -38.62 8.95
CA GLU A 395 29.02 -38.65 9.63
C GLU A 395 28.12 -39.79 9.11
N GLU A 396 28.10 -40.04 7.80
CA GLU A 396 27.38 -41.15 7.16
C GLU A 396 27.93 -42.52 7.59
N ASN A 397 29.25 -42.62 7.83
CA ASN A 397 29.86 -43.83 8.38
C ASN A 397 29.50 -44.10 9.85
N SER A 398 29.04 -43.09 10.60
CA SER A 398 28.60 -43.23 11.99
C SER A 398 27.12 -43.62 12.13
N LYS A 399 26.28 -43.25 11.15
CA LYS A 399 24.82 -43.48 11.12
C LYS A 399 24.41 -44.71 10.29
N LYS A 400 25.24 -45.78 10.27
CA LYS A 400 24.87 -47.06 9.61
C LYS A 400 23.71 -47.76 10.31
N SER A 401 22.48 -47.33 10.01
CA SER A 401 21.32 -48.21 9.95
C SER A 401 20.18 -47.53 9.16
N ILE A 402 19.70 -48.24 8.14
CA ILE A 402 18.44 -48.05 7.40
C ILE A 402 18.44 -46.98 6.28
N MET A 403 19.12 -47.26 5.15
CA MET A 403 18.60 -47.09 3.78
C MET A 403 19.59 -47.65 2.75
N GLU A 404 19.09 -48.21 1.65
CA GLU A 404 19.88 -48.96 0.64
C GLU A 404 21.02 -48.13 0.02
N PRO A 405 22.30 -48.53 0.20
CA PRO A 405 23.47 -47.79 -0.27
C PRO A 405 23.59 -47.62 -1.79
N GLU A 406 22.92 -48.47 -2.58
CA GLU A 406 23.07 -48.50 -4.04
C GLU A 406 22.30 -47.36 -4.74
N ARG A 407 21.11 -46.98 -4.25
CA ARG A 407 20.31 -45.89 -4.84
C ARG A 407 20.87 -44.50 -4.54
N ILE A 408 21.45 -44.32 -3.36
CA ILE A 408 22.14 -43.08 -2.99
C ILE A 408 23.44 -42.97 -3.77
N LYS A 409 24.24 -44.04 -3.85
CA LYS A 409 25.44 -44.08 -4.71
C LYS A 409 25.14 -43.77 -6.16
N GLN A 410 24.01 -44.22 -6.71
CA GLN A 410 23.67 -43.98 -8.11
C GLN A 410 23.26 -42.52 -8.38
N ARG A 411 22.49 -41.89 -7.48
CA ARG A 411 22.22 -40.43 -7.54
C ARG A 411 23.48 -39.60 -7.33
N PHE A 412 24.31 -39.98 -6.36
CA PHE A 412 25.62 -39.37 -6.09
C PHE A 412 26.54 -39.50 -7.31
N PHE A 413 26.58 -40.68 -7.98
CA PHE A 413 27.38 -40.90 -9.19
C PHE A 413 26.89 -40.08 -10.40
N GLU A 414 25.58 -39.97 -10.60
CA GLU A 414 24.99 -39.23 -11.72
C GLU A 414 25.14 -37.71 -11.54
N GLU A 415 25.02 -37.20 -10.30
CA GLU A 415 25.19 -35.77 -10.00
C GLU A 415 26.68 -35.34 -9.99
N HIS A 416 27.61 -36.23 -9.63
CA HIS A 416 29.05 -35.94 -9.64
C HIS A 416 29.74 -36.15 -11.00
N ILE A 417 29.13 -36.85 -11.96
CA ILE A 417 29.66 -36.92 -13.33
C ILE A 417 29.64 -35.56 -14.02
N LEU A 418 28.56 -34.78 -13.85
CA LEU A 418 28.49 -33.39 -14.31
C LEU A 418 29.53 -32.51 -13.61
N HIS A 419 29.75 -32.75 -12.31
CA HIS A 419 30.79 -32.10 -11.50
C HIS A 419 32.21 -32.35 -12.06
N TRP A 420 32.54 -33.60 -12.43
CA TRP A 420 33.81 -33.96 -13.06
C TRP A 420 33.93 -33.48 -14.51
N MET A 421 32.85 -33.53 -15.30
CA MET A 421 32.85 -33.09 -16.70
C MET A 421 33.08 -31.57 -16.81
N VAL A 422 32.50 -30.77 -15.91
CA VAL A 422 32.72 -29.32 -15.85
C VAL A 422 34.15 -29.00 -15.35
N LEU A 423 34.66 -29.73 -14.35
CA LEU A 423 36.05 -29.60 -13.89
C LEU A 423 37.09 -29.93 -14.98
N ILE A 424 36.82 -30.92 -15.83
CA ILE A 424 37.70 -31.29 -16.95
C ILE A 424 37.63 -30.26 -18.08
N LEU A 425 36.43 -29.75 -18.40
CA LEU A 425 36.23 -28.71 -19.43
C LEU A 425 36.92 -27.38 -19.08
N PHE A 426 37.04 -27.03 -17.79
CA PHE A 426 37.71 -25.79 -17.35
C PHE A 426 39.23 -25.89 -17.18
N ARG A 427 39.82 -27.10 -17.19
CA ARG A 427 41.28 -27.28 -16.99
C ARG A 427 42.12 -27.23 -18.28
N GLN A 428 41.48 -27.23 -19.45
CA GLN A 428 42.15 -27.27 -20.77
C GLN A 428 41.31 -26.49 -21.82
N PRO A 429 41.53 -25.17 -22.00
CA PRO A 429 40.70 -24.35 -22.88
C PRO A 429 40.76 -24.71 -24.39
N ASP A 430 41.79 -25.45 -24.84
CA ASP A 430 41.99 -25.81 -26.26
C ASP A 430 41.73 -27.29 -26.60
N ALA A 431 41.21 -28.09 -25.65
CA ALA A 431 41.01 -29.51 -25.89
C ALA A 431 39.70 -29.76 -26.69
N GLN A 432 39.83 -30.19 -27.95
CA GLN A 432 38.69 -30.71 -28.72
C GLN A 432 38.31 -32.11 -28.24
N PHE A 433 37.21 -32.22 -27.49
CA PHE A 433 36.65 -33.51 -27.10
C PHE A 433 35.58 -33.96 -28.11
N LYS A 434 35.73 -35.19 -28.60
CA LYS A 434 34.74 -35.85 -29.45
C LYS A 434 33.97 -36.86 -28.59
N LEU A 435 32.66 -36.70 -28.49
CA LEU A 435 31.79 -37.62 -27.76
C LEU A 435 31.78 -38.98 -28.50
N ILE A 436 32.30 -40.04 -27.87
CA ILE A 436 32.42 -41.39 -28.48
C ILE A 436 31.23 -42.29 -28.09
N GLY A 437 30.11 -41.69 -27.69
CA GLY A 437 28.83 -42.37 -27.42
C GLY A 437 28.23 -42.00 -26.06
N THR A 438 26.91 -42.06 -25.99
CA THR A 438 26.11 -41.93 -24.78
C THR A 438 25.55 -43.29 -24.40
N LYS A 439 25.68 -43.68 -23.13
CA LYS A 439 24.94 -44.81 -22.58
C LYS A 439 24.05 -44.31 -21.45
#